data_AF-A0A974X4C4-F1
#
_entry.id   AF-A0A974X4C4-F1
#
_cell.length_a   1.000
_cell.length_b   1.000
_cell.length_c   1.000
_cell.angle_alpha   90.00
_cell.angle_beta   90.00
_cell.angle_gamma   90.00
#
_symmetry.space_group_name_H-M   'P 1'
#
loop_
_entity.id
_entity.type
_entity.pdbx_description
1 polymer ?
#
loop_
_entity_poly.entity_id
_entity_poly.type
_entity_poly.pdbx_seq_one_letter_code
_entity_poly.pdbx_strand_id
1 'polypeptide(L)'
;MSEPGDPYEVGSLGEEAAKLFGALSGWAREHVGDAGEGLSGFAAHAAATVHDLDDHLSTGSAKCTVCPLCRTVHAVRRLSPEVKGHLSGAAESLAHAAAAFMATVENQQPSAADVQHIDLDDDWPADG
;
A
#
# COMPACT_ATOMS: atom_id res chain seq x y z
N MET A 1 9.84 -9.10 37.27
CA MET A 1 8.70 -8.22 36.93
C MET A 1 9.01 -7.68 35.56
N SER A 2 8.41 -8.25 34.52
CA SER A 2 8.63 -7.82 33.14
C SER A 2 7.67 -6.67 32.86
N GLU A 3 8.20 -5.50 32.53
CA GLU A 3 7.37 -4.39 32.05
C GLU A 3 6.77 -4.77 30.69
N PRO A 4 5.46 -4.58 30.47
CA PRO A 4 4.85 -4.76 29.16
C PRO A 4 5.36 -3.65 28.23
N GLY A 5 6.03 -4.03 27.14
CA GLY A 5 6.52 -3.09 26.12
C GLY A 5 5.39 -2.23 25.56
N ASP A 6 5.69 -0.95 25.34
CA ASP A 6 4.74 0.04 24.87
C ASP A 6 4.23 -0.34 23.44
N PRO A 7 2.91 -0.50 23.24
CA PRO A 7 2.36 -0.94 21.96
C PRO A 7 2.46 0.11 20.83
N TYR A 8 3.10 1.26 21.06
CA TYR A 8 3.22 2.35 20.11
C TYR A 8 4.66 2.81 19.88
N GLU A 9 5.65 1.95 20.10
CA GLU A 9 7.04 2.25 19.75
C GLU A 9 7.19 2.33 18.23
N VAL A 10 7.09 3.55 17.70
CA VAL A 10 7.27 3.87 16.28
C VAL A 10 8.76 3.93 15.94
N GLY A 11 9.17 3.15 14.94
CA GLY A 11 10.55 3.14 14.45
C GLY A 11 10.93 4.41 13.68
N SER A 12 12.10 4.39 13.05
CA SER A 12 12.49 5.49 12.15
C SER A 12 11.50 5.63 10.98
N LEU A 13 11.37 6.83 10.41
CA LEU A 13 10.51 7.06 9.24
C LEU A 13 10.82 6.09 8.08
N GLY A 14 12.11 5.77 7.88
CA GLY A 14 12.53 4.84 6.84
C GLY A 14 12.07 3.41 7.11
N GLU A 15 12.17 2.97 8.37
CA GLU A 15 11.72 1.65 8.83
C GLU A 15 10.19 1.49 8.65
N GLU A 16 9.42 2.47 9.10
CA GLU A 16 7.95 2.43 8.99
C GLU A 16 7.47 2.58 7.54
N ALA A 17 8.17 3.39 6.73
CA ALA A 17 7.90 3.46 5.31
C ALA A 17 8.17 2.11 4.63
N ALA A 18 9.27 1.43 4.96
CA ALA A 18 9.59 0.11 4.41
C ALA A 18 8.51 -0.93 4.79
N LYS A 19 8.03 -0.92 6.03
CA LYS A 19 6.91 -1.78 6.47
C LYS A 19 5.64 -1.50 5.69
N LEU A 20 5.30 -0.22 5.49
CA LEU A 20 4.13 0.19 4.70
C LEU A 20 4.24 -0.28 3.25
N PHE A 21 5.39 -0.08 2.60
CA PHE A 21 5.63 -0.54 1.23
C PHE A 21 5.60 -2.07 1.14
N GLY A 22 6.13 -2.77 2.15
CA GLY A 22 6.03 -4.22 2.27
C GLY A 22 4.57 -4.69 2.29
N ALA A 23 3.75 -4.13 3.19
CA ALA A 23 2.33 -4.46 3.28
C ALA A 23 1.57 -4.15 1.97
N LEU A 24 1.83 -3.00 1.35
CA LEU A 24 1.23 -2.61 0.07
C LEU A 24 1.65 -3.55 -1.07
N SER A 25 2.91 -3.97 -1.12
CA SER A 25 3.41 -4.88 -2.17
C SER A 25 2.85 -6.30 -2.02
N GLY A 26 2.68 -6.79 -0.78
CA GLY A 26 2.02 -8.06 -0.49
C GLY A 26 0.56 -8.05 -0.93
N TRP A 27 -0.18 -7.00 -0.58
CA TRP A 27 -1.56 -6.80 -1.06
C TRP A 27 -1.63 -6.72 -2.59
N ALA A 28 -0.74 -5.95 -3.23
CA ALA A 28 -0.72 -5.84 -4.68
C ALA A 28 -0.46 -7.19 -5.37
N ARG A 29 0.43 -8.02 -4.83
CA ARG A 29 0.72 -9.35 -5.40
C ARG A 29 -0.47 -10.31 -5.26
N GLU A 30 -1.19 -10.26 -4.13
CA GLU A 30 -2.42 -11.03 -3.91
C GLU A 30 -3.53 -10.66 -4.91
N HIS A 31 -3.66 -9.38 -5.27
CA HIS A 31 -4.74 -8.88 -6.13
C HIS A 31 -4.39 -8.76 -7.62
N VAL A 32 -3.11 -8.68 -7.99
CA VAL A 32 -2.65 -8.55 -9.39
C VAL A 32 -2.40 -9.91 -10.06
N GLY A 33 -2.25 -10.99 -9.29
CA GLY A 33 -2.09 -12.35 -9.82
C GLY A 33 -3.26 -12.85 -10.68
N ASP A 34 -4.42 -12.21 -10.61
CA ASP A 34 -5.66 -12.54 -11.35
C ASP A 34 -5.93 -11.59 -12.54
N ALA A 35 -4.96 -10.75 -12.90
CA ALA A 35 -5.13 -9.61 -13.83
C ALA A 35 -5.19 -9.96 -15.34
N GLY A 36 -5.63 -11.17 -15.71
CA GLY A 36 -5.98 -11.51 -17.10
C GLY A 36 -7.37 -11.01 -17.50
N GLU A 37 -8.30 -11.00 -16.54
CA GLU A 37 -9.71 -10.58 -16.68
C GLU A 37 -10.11 -9.50 -15.65
N GLY A 38 -9.18 -9.13 -14.76
CA GLY A 38 -9.42 -8.43 -13.51
C GLY A 38 -9.39 -6.89 -13.53
N LEU A 39 -8.92 -6.20 -14.58
CA LEU A 39 -8.83 -4.72 -14.54
C LEU A 39 -10.21 -4.03 -14.61
N SER A 40 -11.15 -4.57 -15.39
CA SER A 40 -12.54 -4.09 -15.44
C SER A 40 -13.32 -4.47 -14.18
N GLY A 41 -13.09 -5.67 -13.65
CA GLY A 41 -13.64 -6.13 -12.37
C GLY A 41 -13.13 -5.32 -11.18
N PHE A 42 -11.83 -4.99 -11.17
CA PHE A 42 -11.22 -4.10 -10.19
C PHE A 42 -11.78 -2.69 -10.30
N ALA A 43 -11.92 -2.14 -11.51
CA ALA A 43 -12.51 -0.81 -11.69
C ALA A 43 -13.97 -0.76 -11.19
N ALA A 44 -14.76 -1.82 -11.44
CA ALA A 44 -16.12 -1.92 -10.93
C ALA A 44 -16.17 -2.08 -9.40
N HIS A 45 -15.29 -2.88 -8.82
CA HIS A 45 -15.19 -3.07 -7.37
C HIS A 45 -14.70 -1.81 -6.67
N ALA A 46 -13.67 -1.15 -7.22
CA ALA A 46 -13.18 0.13 -6.76
C ALA A 46 -14.29 1.19 -6.80
N ALA A 47 -15.06 1.28 -7.90
CA ALA A 47 -16.18 2.20 -7.99
C ALA A 47 -17.25 1.92 -6.90
N ALA A 48 -17.58 0.66 -6.63
CA ALA A 48 -18.52 0.28 -5.58
C ALA A 48 -18.01 0.63 -4.17
N THR A 49 -16.74 0.34 -3.87
CA THR A 49 -16.13 0.71 -2.57
C THR A 49 -16.02 2.21 -2.39
N VAL A 50 -15.72 2.97 -3.46
CA VAL A 50 -15.70 4.44 -3.41
C VAL A 50 -17.09 4.99 -3.11
N HIS A 51 -18.15 4.41 -3.71
CA HIS A 51 -19.52 4.80 -3.40
C HIS A 51 -19.91 4.52 -1.94
N ASP A 52 -19.57 3.36 -1.38
CA ASP A 52 -19.85 3.00 0.01
C ASP A 52 -19.08 3.89 1.01
N LEU A 53 -17.82 4.20 0.69
CA LEU A 53 -17.02 5.16 1.45
C LEU A 53 -17.59 6.57 1.37
N ASP A 54 -18.12 7.00 0.23
CA ASP A 54 -18.72 8.33 0.04
C ASP A 54 -19.93 8.54 0.97
N ASP A 55 -20.76 7.49 1.11
CA ASP A 55 -21.91 7.44 2.01
C ASP A 55 -21.48 7.55 3.49
N HIS A 56 -20.33 6.99 3.86
CA HIS A 56 -19.81 7.04 5.24
C HIS A 56 -18.95 8.28 5.56
N LEU A 57 -18.26 8.85 4.57
CA LEU A 57 -17.40 10.05 4.73
C LEU A 57 -18.22 11.34 4.87
N SER A 58 -19.52 11.30 4.54
CA SER A 58 -20.38 12.48 4.42
C SER A 58 -21.31 12.73 5.61
N THR A 59 -20.99 12.26 6.82
CA THR A 59 -21.92 12.43 7.96
C THR A 59 -21.96 13.81 8.59
N GLY A 60 -21.11 14.77 8.19
CA GLY A 60 -21.10 16.13 8.74
C GLY A 60 -20.95 16.22 10.26
N SER A 61 -20.59 15.11 10.90
CA SER A 61 -20.57 14.96 12.35
C SER A 61 -19.34 15.64 12.94
N ALA A 62 -19.38 15.98 14.23
CA ALA A 62 -18.25 16.62 14.91
C ALA A 62 -16.95 15.79 14.86
N LYS A 63 -17.03 14.47 14.59
CA LYS A 63 -15.87 13.60 14.36
C LYS A 63 -15.24 13.78 12.98
N CYS A 64 -16.01 14.19 11.96
CA CYS A 64 -15.50 14.41 10.60
C CYS A 64 -14.64 15.69 10.46
N THR A 65 -14.64 16.60 11.44
CA THR A 65 -13.82 17.82 11.38
C THR A 65 -12.38 17.61 11.88
N VAL A 66 -12.10 16.48 12.53
CA VAL A 66 -10.80 16.16 13.16
C VAL A 66 -10.07 15.03 12.43
N CYS A 67 -10.78 14.13 11.75
CA CYS A 67 -10.18 13.03 10.99
C CYS A 67 -9.36 13.56 9.77
N PRO A 68 -8.10 13.13 9.59
CA PRO A 68 -7.26 13.57 8.48
C PRO A 68 -7.83 13.18 7.11
N LEU A 69 -8.45 11.99 7.00
CA LEU A 69 -9.10 11.53 5.77
C LEU A 69 -10.30 12.41 5.38
N CYS A 70 -11.14 12.79 6.34
CA CYS A 70 -12.28 13.67 6.06
C CYS A 70 -11.81 15.08 5.66
N ARG A 71 -10.71 15.57 6.23
CA ARG A 71 -10.10 16.86 5.83
C ARG A 71 -9.56 16.83 4.41
N THR A 72 -8.89 15.75 4.01
CA THR A 72 -8.37 15.62 2.64
C THR A 72 -9.51 15.54 1.63
N VAL A 73 -10.55 14.74 1.89
CA VAL A 73 -11.75 14.67 1.04
C VAL A 73 -12.43 16.03 0.91
N HIS A 74 -12.58 16.76 2.02
CA HIS A 74 -13.16 18.11 1.97
C HIS A 74 -12.31 19.08 1.13
N ALA A 75 -10.98 19.03 1.28
CA ALA A 75 -10.07 19.86 0.49
C ALA A 75 -10.17 19.56 -1.01
N VAL A 76 -10.20 18.28 -1.40
CA VAL A 76 -10.34 17.85 -2.80
C VAL A 76 -11.70 18.26 -3.38
N ARG A 77 -12.79 18.10 -2.60
CA ARG A 77 -14.14 18.51 -3.03
C ARG A 77 -14.23 20.02 -3.30
N ARG A 78 -13.48 20.85 -2.58
CA ARG A 78 -13.42 22.32 -2.76
C ARG A 78 -12.56 22.80 -3.94
N LEU A 79 -11.84 21.91 -4.63
CA LEU A 79 -11.09 22.28 -5.84
C LEU A 79 -12.05 22.68 -6.96
N SER A 80 -11.67 23.68 -7.75
CA SER A 80 -12.43 24.07 -8.95
C SER A 80 -12.36 22.97 -10.02
N PRO A 81 -13.35 22.87 -10.92
CA PRO A 81 -13.33 21.86 -11.98
C PRO A 81 -12.12 21.99 -12.92
N GLU A 82 -11.60 23.19 -13.13
CA GLU A 82 -10.39 23.45 -13.91
C GLU A 82 -9.16 22.84 -13.21
N VAL A 83 -9.02 23.05 -11.90
CA VAL A 83 -7.92 22.48 -11.11
C VAL A 83 -8.02 20.96 -11.07
N LYS A 84 -9.23 20.39 -10.97
CA LYS A 84 -9.43 18.94 -11.05
C LYS A 84 -8.97 18.36 -12.39
N GLY A 85 -9.26 19.05 -13.51
CA GLY A 85 -8.80 18.62 -14.83
C GLY A 85 -7.29 18.65 -15.00
N HIS A 86 -6.60 19.66 -14.46
CA HIS A 86 -5.14 19.68 -14.45
C HIS A 86 -4.55 18.57 -13.56
N LEU A 87 -5.20 18.29 -12.44
CA LEU A 87 -4.76 17.26 -11.50
C LEU A 87 -4.97 15.85 -12.05
N SER A 88 -6.04 15.61 -12.83
CA SER A 88 -6.24 14.32 -13.51
C SER A 88 -5.16 14.06 -14.56
N GLY A 89 -4.80 15.05 -15.37
CA GLY A 89 -3.70 14.89 -16.34
C GLY A 89 -2.33 14.65 -15.67
N ALA A 90 -2.08 15.28 -14.52
CA ALA A 90 -0.91 15.00 -13.70
C ALA A 90 -0.95 13.58 -13.10
N ALA A 91 -2.11 13.14 -12.63
CA ALA A 91 -2.31 11.80 -12.08
C ALA A 91 -2.09 10.71 -13.14
N GLU A 92 -2.54 10.92 -14.38
CA GLU A 92 -2.26 10.03 -15.51
C GLU A 92 -0.76 9.93 -15.79
N SER A 93 -0.04 11.07 -15.77
CA SER A 93 1.40 11.09 -15.98
C SER A 93 2.15 10.34 -14.87
N LEU A 94 1.70 10.51 -13.62
CA LEU A 94 2.23 9.78 -12.48
C LEU A 94 1.95 8.28 -12.57
N ALA A 95 0.74 7.88 -12.98
CA ALA A 95 0.37 6.48 -13.15
C ALA A 95 1.23 5.81 -14.23
N HIS A 96 1.48 6.49 -15.35
CA HIS A 96 2.39 5.99 -16.39
C HIS A 96 3.83 5.85 -15.88
N ALA A 97 4.32 6.84 -15.13
CA ALA A 97 5.66 6.78 -14.55
C ALA A 97 5.79 5.62 -13.54
N ALA A 98 4.76 5.41 -12.70
CA ALA A 98 4.71 4.31 -11.76
C ALA A 98 4.68 2.95 -12.47
N ALA A 99 3.87 2.81 -13.54
CA ALA A 99 3.82 1.60 -14.34
C ALA A 99 5.17 1.29 -15.01
N ALA A 100 5.83 2.31 -15.57
CA ALA A 100 7.16 2.17 -16.14
C ALA A 100 8.20 1.76 -15.08
N PHE A 101 8.15 2.35 -13.88
CA PHE A 101 9.03 1.99 -12.77
C PHE A 101 8.81 0.53 -12.33
N MET A 102 7.56 0.09 -12.15
CA MET A 102 7.25 -1.30 -11.79
C MET A 102 7.70 -2.29 -12.86
N ALA A 103 7.51 -1.96 -14.15
CA ALA A 103 8.02 -2.77 -15.26
C ALA A 103 9.55 -2.91 -15.21
N THR A 104 10.27 -1.85 -14.80
CA THR A 104 11.72 -1.92 -14.61
C THR A 104 12.14 -2.73 -13.38
N VAL A 105 11.34 -2.75 -12.30
CA VAL A 105 11.60 -3.55 -11.10
C VAL A 105 11.42 -5.04 -11.38
N GLU A 106 10.38 -5.43 -12.11
CA GLU A 106 10.17 -6.83 -12.52
C GLU A 106 11.33 -7.32 -13.41
N ASN A 107 11.79 -6.48 -14.35
CA ASN A 107 12.93 -6.79 -15.20
C ASN A 107 14.29 -6.76 -14.46
N GLN A 108 14.33 -6.14 -13.28
CA GLN A 108 15.49 -6.10 -12.40
C GLN A 108 15.52 -7.24 -11.38
N GLN A 109 14.64 -8.26 -11.45
CA GLN A 109 14.86 -9.48 -10.66
C GLN A 109 16.25 -10.05 -10.99
N PRO A 110 17.24 -9.93 -10.07
CA PRO A 110 18.47 -10.66 -10.21
C PRO A 110 18.13 -12.12 -9.92
N SER A 111 18.67 -13.04 -10.73
CA SER A 111 18.71 -14.45 -10.33
C SER A 111 19.13 -14.55 -8.88
N ALA A 112 18.28 -15.18 -8.06
CA ALA A 112 18.50 -15.59 -6.67
C ALA A 112 19.69 -14.89 -5.99
N ALA A 113 19.40 -13.89 -5.14
CA ALA A 113 20.32 -13.61 -4.05
C ALA A 113 20.44 -14.90 -3.23
N ASP A 114 21.51 -15.63 -3.56
CA ASP A 114 22.03 -16.84 -2.94
C ASP A 114 22.36 -16.54 -1.47
N VAL A 115 21.31 -16.48 -0.64
CA VAL A 115 21.48 -16.59 0.79
C VAL A 115 21.72 -18.07 1.04
N GLN A 116 22.99 -18.43 1.25
CA GLN A 116 23.36 -19.80 1.62
C GLN A 116 22.64 -20.17 2.90
N HIS A 117 21.61 -21.01 2.77
CA HIS A 117 21.02 -21.71 3.89
C HIS A 117 22.07 -22.69 4.42
N ILE A 118 22.63 -22.38 5.58
CA ILE A 118 23.40 -23.33 6.36
C ILE A 118 22.37 -24.23 7.05
N ASP A 119 22.27 -25.47 6.59
CA ASP A 119 21.50 -26.50 7.28
C ASP A 119 22.19 -26.77 8.63
N LEU A 120 21.50 -26.46 9.73
CA LEU A 120 22.03 -26.58 11.09
C LEU A 120 21.59 -27.86 11.81
N ASP A 121 21.06 -28.84 11.09
CA ASP A 121 20.49 -30.06 11.68
C ASP A 121 21.07 -31.32 11.05
N ASP A 122 22.39 -31.52 11.16
CA ASP A 122 22.98 -32.87 11.17
C ASP A 122 24.34 -32.82 11.88
N ASP A 123 24.51 -33.72 12.86
CA ASP A 123 25.70 -33.95 13.70
C ASP A 123 25.83 -33.08 14.98
N TRP A 124 24.89 -33.25 15.92
CA TRP A 124 25.27 -33.17 17.34
C TRP A 124 25.91 -34.51 17.73
N PRO A 125 27.21 -34.55 18.10
CA PRO A 125 27.91 -35.80 18.37
C PRO A 125 27.28 -36.51 19.56
N ALA A 126 26.90 -37.76 19.35
CA ALA A 126 26.41 -38.66 20.39
C ALA A 126 27.49 -38.91 21.44
N ASP A 127 27.29 -38.39 22.64
CA ASP A 127 28.10 -38.63 23.82
C ASP A 127 27.48 -39.72 24.73
N GLY A 128 28.03 -40.93 24.60
CA GLY A 128 28.33 -41.90 25.69
C GLY A 128 27.19 -42.53 26.48
#